data_AF-A0A4Z0EJC9-F1
#
_entry.id   AF-A0A4Z0EJC9-F1
#
_cell.length_a   1.000
_cell.length_b   1.000
_cell.length_c   1.000
_cell.angle_alpha   90.00
_cell.angle_beta   90.00
_cell.angle_gamma   90.00
#
_symmetry.space_group_name_H-M   'P 1'
#
loop_
_entity.id
_entity.type
_entity.pdbx_description
1 polymer ?
#
loop_
_entity_poly.entity_id
_entity_poly.type
_entity_poly.pdbx_seq_one_letter_code
_entity_poly.pdbx_strand_id
1 'polypeptide(L)'
;MRQKIYLEVVVLKPDNAVHLTDAEQQAIPCHFLLAQEAEKRMLVIEYTPGSERATRDRIIAIHLRAYARRYQILSYEVFDDFVPALPARVAG
;
A
#
# COMPACT_ATOMS: atom_id res chain seq x y z
N MET A 1 29.01 -0.02 -3.62
CA MET A 1 28.28 0.17 -2.35
C MET A 1 26.79 0.15 -2.65
N ARG A 2 25.98 -0.70 -2.00
CA ARG A 2 24.52 -0.70 -2.21
C ARG A 2 23.89 0.47 -1.45
N GLN A 3 22.92 1.12 -2.06
CA GLN A 3 22.11 2.18 -1.46
C GLN A 3 20.68 1.68 -1.25
N LYS A 4 19.97 2.31 -0.33
CA LYS A 4 18.59 1.97 0.03
C LYS A 4 17.67 3.17 -0.17
N ILE A 5 16.44 2.89 -0.58
CA ILE A 5 15.33 3.86 -0.57
C ILE A 5 14.22 3.22 0.24
N TYR A 6 13.76 3.92 1.28
CA TYR A 6 12.66 3.49 2.12
C TYR A 6 11.38 4.15 1.63
N LEU A 7 10.33 3.35 1.48
CA LEU A 7 9.01 3.81 1.04
C LEU A 7 7.98 3.37 2.05
N GLU A 8 7.16 4.31 2.52
CA GLU A 8 5.85 3.98 3.08
C GLU A 8 4.85 4.01 1.93
N VAL A 9 4.05 2.96 1.79
CA VAL A 9 3.01 2.86 0.75
C VAL A 9 1.70 2.50 1.42
N VAL A 10 0.66 3.28 1.14
CA VAL A 10 -0.72 2.96 1.54
C VAL A 10 -1.41 2.28 0.37
N VAL A 11 -1.90 1.07 0.56
CA VAL A 11 -2.59 0.29 -0.48
C VAL A 11 -3.97 -0.16 -0.02
N LEU A 12 -4.92 -0.28 -0.95
CA LEU A 12 -6.19 -0.95 -0.64
C LEU A 12 -5.96 -2.45 -0.48
N LYS A 13 -6.56 -3.02 0.57
CA LYS A 13 -6.66 -4.46 0.73
C LYS A 13 -7.67 -5.01 -0.29
N PRO A 14 -7.39 -6.15 -0.92
CA PRO A 14 -8.36 -6.83 -1.77
C PRO A 14 -9.54 -7.35 -0.92
N ASP A 15 -10.76 -6.91 -1.27
CA ASP A 15 -12.09 -7.35 -0.84
C ASP A 15 -12.34 -7.67 0.64
N ASN A 16 -12.98 -6.71 1.34
CA ASN A 16 -13.59 -6.92 2.65
C ASN A 16 -15.10 -6.60 2.59
N ALA A 17 -15.82 -7.37 1.77
CA ALA A 17 -17.28 -7.24 1.67
C ALA A 17 -17.94 -7.78 2.95
N VAL A 18 -18.81 -6.98 3.56
CA VAL A 18 -19.70 -7.43 4.62
C VAL A 18 -21.05 -7.78 3.97
N HIS A 19 -21.40 -9.05 4.03
CA HIS A 19 -22.67 -9.54 3.52
C HIS A 19 -23.81 -9.20 4.48
N LEU A 20 -24.93 -8.76 3.92
CA LEU A 20 -26.17 -8.60 4.69
C LEU A 20 -26.74 -9.97 5.06
N THR A 21 -27.39 -10.07 6.21
CA THR A 21 -28.13 -11.26 6.61
C THR A 21 -29.37 -11.47 5.75
N ASP A 22 -29.91 -12.69 5.71
CA ASP A 22 -31.09 -13.03 4.91
C ASP A 22 -32.32 -12.16 5.25
N ALA A 23 -32.49 -11.77 6.53
CA ALA A 23 -33.58 -10.91 6.97
C ALA A 23 -33.42 -9.46 6.47
N GLU A 24 -32.19 -8.94 6.42
CA GLU A 24 -31.90 -7.59 5.94
C GLU A 24 -32.04 -7.48 4.42
N GLN A 25 -31.67 -8.52 3.68
CA GLN A 25 -31.83 -8.58 2.22
C GLN A 25 -33.30 -8.61 1.79
N GLN A 26 -34.20 -9.14 2.62
CA GLN A 26 -35.64 -9.12 2.35
C GLN A 26 -36.26 -7.74 2.57
N ALA A 27 -35.64 -6.88 3.40
CA ALA A 27 -36.15 -5.56 3.73
C ALA A 27 -35.76 -4.49 2.70
N ILE A 28 -34.62 -4.63 2.00
CA ILE A 28 -34.11 -3.66 1.03
C ILE A 28 -33.41 -4.34 -0.17
N PRO A 29 -33.46 -3.75 -1.38
CA PRO A 29 -32.82 -4.31 -2.57
C PRO A 29 -31.30 -4.02 -2.62
N CYS A 30 -30.61 -4.18 -1.49
CA CYS A 30 -29.16 -4.03 -1.37
C CYS A 30 -28.61 -5.38 -0.88
N HIS A 31 -27.43 -5.81 -1.35
CA HIS A 31 -26.93 -7.17 -1.07
C HIS A 31 -25.60 -7.18 -0.30
N PHE A 32 -24.82 -6.11 -0.36
CA PHE A 32 -23.51 -6.02 0.29
C PHE A 32 -23.13 -4.58 0.62
N LEU A 33 -22.39 -4.41 1.72
CA LEU A 33 -21.62 -3.21 2.05
C LEU A 33 -20.14 -3.51 1.78
N LEU A 34 -19.48 -2.73 0.93
CA LEU A 34 -18.05 -2.87 0.69
C LEU A 34 -17.28 -1.98 1.65
N ALA A 35 -16.53 -2.58 2.59
CA ALA A 35 -15.54 -1.84 3.35
C ALA A 35 -14.30 -1.64 2.48
N GLN A 36 -13.91 -0.39 2.23
CA GLN A 36 -12.60 -0.09 1.64
C GLN A 36 -11.56 0.03 2.74
N GLU A 37 -10.86 -1.07 3.00
CA GLU A 37 -9.74 -1.06 3.93
C GLU A 37 -8.44 -0.70 3.22
N ALA A 38 -7.67 0.19 3.84
CA ALA A 38 -6.31 0.47 3.45
C ALA A 38 -5.33 -0.12 4.47
N GLU A 39 -4.20 -0.59 3.98
CA GLU A 39 -3.07 -0.98 4.81
C GLU A 39 -1.83 -0.17 4.45
N LYS A 40 -1.07 0.16 5.48
CA LYS A 40 0.20 0.85 5.38
C LYS A 40 1.32 -0.19 5.38
N ARG A 41 2.21 -0.13 4.38
CA ARG A 41 3.32 -1.06 4.18
C ARG A 41 4.63 -0.30 4.07
N MET A 42 5.66 -0.82 4.72
CA MET A 42 7.04 -0.33 4.54
C MET A 42 7.76 -1.20 3.53
N LEU A 43 8.29 -0.58 2.47
CA LEU A 43 9.05 -1.21 1.41
C LEU A 43 10.47 -0.66 1.40
N VAL A 44 11.42 -1.49 0.96
CA VAL A 44 12.82 -1.09 0.79
C VAL A 44 13.25 -1.44 -0.63
N ILE A 45 13.79 -0.47 -1.35
CA ILE A 45 14.44 -0.69 -2.64
C ILE A 45 15.94 -0.69 -2.41
N GLU A 46 16.61 -1.81 -2.65
CA GLU A 46 18.07 -1.88 -2.69
C GLU A 46 18.57 -1.68 -4.13
N TYR A 47 19.54 -0.79 -4.32
CA TYR A 47 20.08 -0.52 -5.64
C TYR A 47 21.59 -0.23 -5.62
N THR A 48 22.24 -0.41 -6.76
CA THR A 48 23.63 -0.03 -6.96
C THR A 48 23.67 1.27 -7.77
N PRO A 49 24.20 2.37 -7.22
CA PRO A 49 24.39 3.62 -7.96
C PRO A 49 25.45 3.42 -9.04
N GLY A 50 25.30 4.08 -10.19
CA GLY A 50 26.30 3.98 -11.27
C GLY A 50 25.83 4.37 -12.66
N SER A 51 24.55 4.70 -12.86
CA SER A 51 24.05 5.21 -14.13
C SER A 51 23.36 6.55 -13.91
N GLU A 52 23.73 7.58 -14.67
CA GLU A 52 23.03 8.87 -14.70
C GLU A 52 21.55 8.71 -15.06
N ARG A 53 21.21 7.66 -15.81
CA ARG A 53 19.83 7.32 -16.16
C ARG A 53 19.04 6.69 -15.02
N ALA A 54 19.68 6.28 -13.92
CA ALA A 54 19.05 5.63 -12.78
C ALA A 54 18.91 6.60 -11.60
N THR A 55 18.29 7.76 -11.83
CA THR A 55 17.99 8.72 -10.76
C THR A 55 17.09 8.07 -9.70
N ARG A 56 17.17 8.55 -8.45
CA ARG A 56 16.36 8.08 -7.33
C ARG A 56 14.86 8.05 -7.69
N ASP A 57 14.35 9.14 -8.26
CA ASP A 57 12.95 9.28 -8.65
C ASP A 57 12.53 8.26 -9.71
N ARG A 58 13.41 7.98 -10.69
CA ARG A 58 13.12 6.99 -11.72
C ARG A 58 13.11 5.57 -11.16
N ILE A 59 14.01 5.27 -10.22
CA ILE A 59 14.01 4.00 -9.50
C ILE A 59 12.69 3.85 -8.74
N ILE A 60 12.27 4.86 -7.98
CA ILE A 60 11.00 4.86 -7.23
C ILE A 60 9.81 4.64 -8.18
N ALA A 61 9.71 5.43 -9.25
CA ALA A 61 8.60 5.37 -10.19
C ALA A 61 8.45 3.98 -10.85
N ILE A 62 9.56 3.35 -11.23
CA ILE A 62 9.54 2.00 -11.82
C ILE A 62 9.05 0.97 -10.80
N HIS A 63 9.51 1.04 -9.55
CA HIS A 63 9.12 0.09 -8.51
C HIS A 63 7.66 0.28 -8.09
N LEU A 64 7.18 1.53 -7.93
CA LEU A 64 5.77 1.81 -7.66
C LEU A 64 4.87 1.29 -8.80
N ARG A 65 5.26 1.49 -10.06
CA ARG A 65 4.53 0.94 -11.21
C ARG A 65 4.50 -0.59 -11.20
N ALA A 66 5.59 -1.24 -10.84
CA ALA A 66 5.63 -2.69 -10.70
C ALA A 66 4.72 -3.16 -9.55
N TYR A 67 4.73 -2.46 -8.41
CA TYR A 67 3.91 -2.76 -7.25
C TYR A 67 2.41 -2.56 -7.51
N ALA A 68 2.07 -1.53 -8.28
CA ALA A 68 0.71 -1.21 -8.70
C ALA A 68 0.04 -2.30 -9.57
N ARG A 69 0.82 -3.25 -10.11
CA ARG A 69 0.26 -4.40 -10.83
C ARG A 69 -0.51 -5.37 -9.92
N ARG A 70 -0.22 -5.34 -8.61
CA ARG A 70 -0.82 -6.24 -7.62
C ARG A 70 -1.66 -5.52 -6.58
N TYR A 71 -1.39 -4.24 -6.35
CA TYR A 71 -2.03 -3.45 -5.30
C TYR A 71 -2.51 -2.11 -5.84
N GLN A 72 -3.68 -1.65 -5.40
CA GLN A 72 -4.10 -0.27 -5.66
C GLN A 72 -3.41 0.66 -4.66
N ILE A 73 -2.41 1.40 -5.13
CA ILE A 73 -1.65 2.37 -4.33
C ILE A 73 -2.47 3.66 -4.18
N LEU A 74 -2.74 4.07 -2.94
CA LEU A 74 -3.43 5.30 -2.60
C LEU A 74 -2.46 6.47 -2.42
N SER A 75 -1.35 6.22 -1.73
CA SER A 75 -0.29 7.21 -1.51
C SER A 75 1.04 6.51 -1.24
N TYR A 76 2.13 7.26 -1.38
CA TYR A 76 3.45 6.84 -0.94
C TYR A 76 4.24 8.03 -0.40
N GLU A 77 5.16 7.75 0.52
CA GLU A 77 6.12 8.69 1.08
C GLU A 77 7.52 8.07 1.05
N VAL A 78 8.54 8.90 0.80
CA VAL A 78 9.93 8.48 0.68
C VAL A 78 10.70 8.93 1.91
N PHE A 79 11.43 8.01 2.53
CA PHE A 79 12.24 8.29 3.70
C PHE A 79 13.74 8.15 3.40
N ASP A 80 14.54 8.99 4.03
CA ASP A 80 16.00 8.98 3.89
C ASP A 80 16.64 7.88 4.75
N ASP A 81 15.98 7.48 5.84
CA ASP A 81 16.38 6.38 6.72
C ASP A 81 15.22 5.43 7.02
N PHE A 82 15.53 4.25 7.56
CA PHE A 82 14.51 3.31 8.02
C PHE A 82 13.69 3.92 9.15
N VAL A 83 12.42 4.20 8.87
CA VAL A 83 11.42 4.52 9.90
C VAL A 83 10.64 3.23 10.18
N PRO A 84 10.70 2.67 11.39
CA PRO A 84 9.83 1.56 11.74
C PRO A 84 8.38 2.05 11.59
N ALA A 85 7.56 1.30 10.85
CA ALA A 85 6.12 1.54 10.85
C ALA A 85 5.67 1.57 12.30
N LEU A 86 5.23 2.74 12.78
CA LEU A 86 4.70 2.86 14.14
C LEU A 86 3.66 1.74 14.31
N PRO A 87 3.73 0.95 15.39
CA PRO A 87 2.74 -0.11 15.59
C PRO A 87 1.37 0.54 15.52
N ALA A 88 0.49 -0.02 14.68
CA ALA A 88 -0.92 0.37 14.65
C ALA A 88 -1.39 0.39 16.10
N ARG A 89 -1.95 1.51 16.56
CA ARG A 89 -2.46 1.65 17.93
C ARG A 89 -3.29 0.40 18.23
N VAL A 90 -2.81 -0.43 19.16
CA VAL A 90 -3.63 -1.48 19.75
C VAL A 90 -4.73 -0.72 20.48
N ALA A 91 -5.94 -0.72 19.90
CA ALA A 91 -7.10 -0.21 20.61
C ALA A 91 -7.25 -1.07 21.87
N GLY A 92 -7.06 -0.44 23.03
CA GLY A 92 -7.37 -1.03 24.34
C GLY A 92 -8.85 -0.93 24.65
#